data_AF-A0A7L1W7R6-F1
#
_entry.id   AF-A0A7L1W7R6-F1
#
_cell.length_a   1.000
_cell.length_b   1.000
_cell.length_c   1.000
_cell.angle_alpha   90.00
_cell.angle_beta   90.00
_cell.angle_gamma   90.00
#
_symmetry.space_group_name_H-M   'P 1'
#
loop_
_entity.id
_entity.type
_entity.pdbx_description
1 polymer ?
#
loop_
_entity_poly.entity_id
_entity_poly.type
_entity_poly.pdbx_seq_one_letter_code
_entity_poly.pdbx_strand_id
1 'polypeptide(L)'
;MSSQEEILNDGRFSCVARDPRFWEMPEKERKVKIDKRFRAMFHDKKFKLRYTVDKRGRPVNYTSTENLRKFYALSESDSDLSGSDSQELRVKKKKKKKAKGNGEADS
;
A
#
# COMPACT_ATOMS: atom_id res chain seq x y z
N MET A 1 3.32 -15.89 -0.88
CA MET A 1 2.83 -17.11 -0.21
C MET A 1 3.97 -18.09 -0.02
N SER A 2 4.71 -18.47 -1.08
CA SER A 2 5.90 -19.36 -0.99
C SER A 2 6.97 -18.91 0.01
N SER A 3 7.27 -17.62 0.09
CA SER A 3 8.31 -17.10 0.99
C SER A 3 7.99 -17.20 2.49
N GLN A 4 6.71 -17.30 2.87
CA GLN A 4 6.34 -17.45 4.29
C GLN A 4 6.53 -18.89 4.76
N GLU A 5 6.25 -19.87 3.90
CA GLU A 5 6.45 -21.29 4.18
C GLU A 5 7.94 -21.60 4.40
N GLU A 6 8.84 -20.98 3.63
CA GLU A 6 10.29 -21.08 3.81
C GLU A 6 10.75 -20.56 5.18
N ILE A 7 10.18 -19.43 5.65
CA ILE A 7 10.51 -18.83 6.96
C ILE A 7 9.96 -19.70 8.10
N LEU A 8 8.79 -20.31 7.94
CA LEU A 8 8.18 -21.18 8.95
C LEU A 8 8.94 -22.51 9.09
N ASN A 9 9.52 -23.01 8.00
CA ASN A 9 10.32 -24.23 7.98
C ASN A 9 11.76 -24.01 8.47
N ASP A 10 12.25 -22.76 8.50
CA ASP A 10 13.55 -22.42 9.08
C ASP A 10 13.49 -22.53 10.61
N GLY A 11 14.30 -23.43 11.18
CA GLY A 11 14.38 -23.66 12.62
C GLY A 11 14.69 -22.39 13.42
N ARG A 12 15.40 -21.42 12.82
CA ARG A 12 15.73 -20.13 13.45
C ARG A 12 14.50 -19.24 13.68
N PHE A 13 13.49 -19.32 12.82
CA PHE A 13 12.31 -18.45 12.84
C PHE A 13 11.02 -19.18 13.22
N SER A 14 11.07 -20.50 13.38
CA SER A 14 9.93 -21.35 13.78
C SER A 14 9.17 -20.85 15.03
N CYS A 15 9.87 -20.20 15.97
CA CYS A 15 9.28 -19.66 17.20
C CYS A 15 8.51 -18.34 16.98
N VAL A 16 8.90 -17.54 15.98
CA VAL A 16 8.35 -16.19 15.72
C VAL A 16 6.86 -16.24 15.38
N ALA A 17 6.41 -17.28 14.67
CA ALA A 17 4.99 -17.42 14.30
C ALA A 17 4.10 -17.79 15.49
N ARG A 18 4.66 -18.43 16.52
CA ARG A 18 3.92 -18.95 17.68
C ARG A 18 3.99 -18.01 18.88
N ASP A 19 5.06 -17.24 19.01
CA ASP A 19 5.28 -16.36 20.14
C ASP A 19 4.43 -15.07 20.00
N PRO A 20 3.50 -14.80 20.95
CA PRO A 20 2.63 -13.64 20.91
C PRO A 20 3.39 -12.31 20.95
N ARG A 21 4.66 -12.30 21.39
CA ARG A 21 5.51 -11.11 21.35
C ARG A 21 5.75 -10.60 19.93
N PHE A 22 5.75 -11.50 18.94
CA PHE A 22 5.97 -11.16 17.53
C PHE A 22 4.66 -11.03 16.74
N TRP A 23 3.51 -11.16 17.40
CA TRP A 23 2.24 -10.89 16.73
C TRP A 23 2.12 -9.40 16.42
N GLU A 24 1.94 -9.11 15.13
CA GLU A 24 1.63 -7.75 14.71
C GLU A 24 0.28 -7.31 15.29
N MET A 25 0.22 -6.06 15.75
CA MET A 25 -1.01 -5.47 16.26
C MET A 25 -2.12 -5.55 15.19
N PRO A 26 -3.32 -6.05 15.53
CA PRO A 26 -4.43 -6.17 14.59
C PRO A 26 -4.74 -4.84 13.88
N GLU A 27 -5.12 -4.90 12.61
CA GLU A 27 -5.38 -3.67 11.84
C GLU A 27 -6.47 -2.78 12.44
N LYS A 28 -7.45 -3.38 13.12
CA LYS A 28 -8.54 -2.67 13.80
C LYS A 28 -8.03 -1.79 14.95
N GLU A 29 -7.02 -2.26 15.66
CA GLU A 29 -6.38 -1.53 16.77
C GLU A 29 -5.34 -0.54 16.24
N ARG A 30 -4.67 -0.91 15.14
CA ARG A 30 -3.68 -0.06 14.48
C ARG A 30 -4.28 1.19 13.83
N LYS A 31 -5.54 1.12 13.35
CA LYS A 31 -6.20 2.20 12.59
C LYS A 31 -7.14 3.02 13.48
N VAL A 32 -7.01 4.35 13.40
CA VAL A 32 -7.82 5.32 14.17
C VAL A 32 -9.09 5.70 13.39
N LYS A 33 -10.22 5.87 14.06
CA LYS A 33 -11.46 6.35 13.41
C LYS A 33 -11.33 7.81 12.99
N ILE A 34 -11.82 8.14 11.79
CA ILE A 34 -11.86 9.52 11.29
C ILE A 34 -13.07 10.26 11.85
N ASP A 35 -12.84 11.47 12.35
CA ASP A 35 -13.90 12.43 12.67
C ASP A 35 -14.45 13.08 11.39
N LYS A 36 -15.74 13.44 11.39
CA LYS A 36 -16.50 13.99 10.27
C LYS A 36 -15.81 15.20 9.62
N ARG A 37 -15.14 16.03 10.42
CA ARG A 37 -14.41 17.23 9.96
C ARG A 37 -13.28 16.92 8.98
N PHE A 38 -12.68 15.75 9.08
CA PHE A 38 -11.49 15.39 8.32
C PHE A 38 -11.77 14.46 7.13
N ARG A 39 -13.04 14.14 6.89
CA ARG A 39 -13.46 13.29 5.78
C ARG A 39 -13.08 13.87 4.42
N ALA A 40 -13.08 15.20 4.31
CA ALA A 40 -12.69 15.93 3.10
C ALA A 40 -11.24 15.66 2.64
N MET A 41 -10.34 15.22 3.53
CA MET A 41 -8.93 14.97 3.19
C MET A 41 -8.74 13.88 2.13
N PHE A 42 -9.70 12.95 2.00
CA PHE A 42 -9.63 11.85 1.03
C PHE A 42 -10.23 12.22 -0.32
N HIS A 43 -11.11 13.23 -0.36
CA HIS A 43 -11.94 13.53 -1.52
C HIS A 43 -11.51 14.82 -2.20
N ASP A 44 -11.23 15.87 -1.43
CA ASP A 44 -10.94 17.19 -1.96
C ASP A 44 -9.55 17.23 -2.61
N LYS A 45 -9.49 17.81 -3.81
CA LYS A 45 -8.24 18.02 -4.55
C LYS A 45 -7.24 18.89 -3.80
N LYS A 46 -7.72 19.75 -2.89
CA LYS A 46 -6.91 20.61 -2.03
C LYS A 46 -5.92 19.82 -1.17
N PHE A 47 -6.27 18.59 -0.79
CA PHE A 47 -5.43 17.72 0.04
C PHE A 47 -4.71 16.62 -0.75
N LYS A 48 -5.04 16.43 -2.04
CA LYS A 48 -4.46 15.41 -2.92
C LYS A 48 -3.14 15.88 -3.53
N LEU A 49 -2.09 15.79 -2.73
CA LEU A 49 -0.70 16.03 -3.15
C LEU A 49 -0.04 14.71 -3.59
N ARG A 50 0.72 14.77 -4.70
CA ARG A 50 1.54 13.67 -5.23
C ARG A 50 3.01 14.05 -5.11
N TYR A 51 3.75 13.29 -4.32
CA TYR A 51 5.20 13.48 -4.18
C TYR A 51 5.91 12.44 -5.03
N THR A 52 6.80 12.91 -5.92
CA THR A 52 7.61 12.06 -6.80
C THR A 52 8.96 11.70 -6.18
N VAL A 53 9.41 12.47 -5.18
CA VAL A 53 10.71 12.34 -4.53
C VAL A 53 10.52 12.46 -3.01
N ASP A 54 11.16 11.57 -2.25
CA ASP A 54 11.21 11.62 -0.78
C ASP A 54 12.23 12.67 -0.29
N LYS A 55 12.19 13.05 0.99
CA LYS A 55 13.17 13.98 1.62
C LYS A 55 14.63 13.54 1.42
N ARG A 56 14.86 12.25 1.17
CA ARG A 56 16.17 11.64 0.91
C ARG A 56 16.54 11.54 -0.58
N GLY A 57 15.77 12.17 -1.47
CA GLY A 57 16.03 12.15 -2.91
C GLY A 57 15.64 10.85 -3.64
N ARG A 58 15.13 9.84 -2.93
CA ARG A 58 14.68 8.60 -3.57
C ARG A 58 13.42 8.88 -4.40
N PRO A 59 13.35 8.44 -5.67
CA PRO A 59 12.13 8.54 -6.45
C PRO A 59 11.08 7.60 -5.85
N VAL A 60 9.94 8.14 -5.43
CA VAL A 60 8.84 7.37 -4.88
C VAL A 60 7.52 7.81 -5.50
N ASN A 61 6.57 6.88 -5.57
CA ASN A 61 5.22 7.16 -6.07
C ASN A 61 4.25 7.04 -4.89
N TYR A 62 4.28 8.01 -3.97
CA TYR A 62 3.34 8.06 -2.85
C TYR A 62 2.34 9.19 -3.07
N THR A 63 1.06 8.85 -2.92
CA THR A 63 -0.01 9.84 -2.81
C THR A 63 -0.33 10.10 -1.34
N SER A 64 -0.66 11.35 -1.02
CA SER A 64 -1.18 11.75 0.30
C SER A 64 -2.32 10.85 0.79
N THR A 65 -3.26 10.51 -0.10
CA THR A 65 -4.40 9.63 0.21
C THR A 65 -3.97 8.20 0.55
N GLU A 66 -2.97 7.65 -0.13
CA GLU A 66 -2.45 6.30 0.18
C GLU A 66 -1.76 6.26 1.55
N ASN A 67 -1.08 7.34 1.93
CA ASN A 67 -0.45 7.42 3.25
C ASN A 67 -1.48 7.54 4.38
N LEU A 68 -2.51 8.36 4.20
CA LEU A 68 -3.59 8.51 5.19
C LEU A 68 -4.38 7.21 5.41
N ARG A 69 -4.58 6.41 4.35
CA ARG A 69 -5.24 5.09 4.43
C ARG A 69 -4.58 4.09 5.37
N LYS A 70 -3.28 4.26 5.68
CA LYS A 70 -2.55 3.36 6.58
C LYS A 70 -2.94 3.58 8.04
N PHE A 71 -3.26 4.81 8.40
CA PHE A 71 -3.47 5.24 9.79
C PHE A 71 -4.93 5.26 10.18
N TYR A 72 -5.84 5.41 9.22
CA TYR A 72 -7.24 5.63 9.51
C TYR A 72 -8.16 4.49 9.06
N ALA A 73 -9.16 4.21 9.88
CA ALA A 73 -10.23 3.28 9.57
C ALA A 73 -11.28 4.02 8.72
N LEU A 74 -11.27 3.76 7.42
CA LEU A 74 -12.31 4.24 6.49
C LEU A 74 -13.50 3.30 6.56
N SER A 75 -14.69 3.83 6.82
CA SER A 75 -15.94 3.08 6.60
C SER A 75 -16.09 2.81 5.10
N GLU A 76 -16.72 1.70 4.72
CA GLU A 76 -16.96 1.33 3.30
C GLU A 76 -17.62 2.47 2.52
N SER A 77 -18.52 3.23 3.15
CA SER A 77 -19.17 4.41 2.56
C SER A 77 -18.21 5.55 2.18
N ASP A 78 -16.99 5.59 2.72
CA ASP A 78 -15.96 6.59 2.42
C ASP A 78 -14.93 6.10 1.38
N SER A 79 -14.88 4.80 1.09
CA SER A 79 -13.91 4.23 0.14
C SER A 79 -14.35 4.31 -1.32
N ASP A 80 -15.65 4.32 -1.59
CA ASP A 80 -16.18 4.20 -2.96
C ASP A 80 -16.24 5.51 -3.76
N LEU A 81 -16.03 6.67 -3.13
CA LEU A 81 -16.07 7.97 -3.82
C LEU A 81 -14.71 8.39 -4.43
N SER A 82 -13.66 7.58 -4.29
CA SER A 82 -12.30 7.90 -4.79
C SER A 82 -11.94 7.26 -6.15
N GLY A 83 -12.94 6.89 -6.95
CA GLY A 83 -12.83 5.97 -8.09
C GLY A 83 -12.16 6.48 -9.38
N SER A 84 -10.98 7.14 -9.36
CA SER A 84 -10.35 7.50 -10.65
C SER A 84 -8.81 7.43 -10.71
N ASP A 85 -8.05 7.88 -9.71
CA ASP A 85 -6.60 8.07 -9.89
C ASP A 85 -5.74 6.81 -9.61
N SER A 86 -6.14 5.96 -8.65
CA SER A 86 -5.35 4.75 -8.30
C SER A 86 -5.41 3.64 -9.34
N GLN A 87 -6.47 3.57 -10.16
CA GLN A 87 -6.56 2.57 -11.23
C GLN A 87 -5.64 2.93 -12.41
N GLU A 88 -5.49 4.22 -12.72
CA GLU A 88 -4.66 4.66 -13.84
C GLU A 88 -3.17 4.32 -13.65
N LEU A 89 -2.66 4.45 -12.41
CA LEU A 89 -1.29 4.08 -12.05
C LEU A 89 -1.02 2.57 -12.14
N ARG A 90 -1.99 1.72 -11.77
CA ARG A 90 -1.88 0.25 -11.89
C ARG A 90 -1.88 -0.18 -13.36
N VAL A 91 -2.69 0.45 -14.20
CA VAL A 91 -2.75 0.17 -15.66
C VAL A 91 -1.47 0.60 -16.36
N LYS A 92 -0.93 1.78 -16.05
CA LYS A 92 0.36 2.27 -16.60
C LYS A 92 1.55 1.36 -16.23
N LYS A 93 1.59 0.82 -15.00
CA LYS A 93 2.59 -0.16 -14.57
C LYS A 93 2.46 -1.50 -15.32
N LYS A 94 1.23 -1.98 -15.59
CA LYS A 94 1.00 -3.21 -16.37
C LYS A 94 1.41 -3.05 -17.85
N LYS A 95 1.12 -1.92 -18.50
CA LYS A 95 1.57 -1.63 -19.87
C LYS A 95 3.11 -1.58 -19.99
N LYS A 96 3.81 -0.94 -19.03
CA LYS A 96 5.28 -0.91 -19.02
C LYS A 96 5.94 -2.27 -18.80
N LYS A 97 5.31 -3.19 -18.07
CA LYS A 97 5.82 -4.57 -17.91
C LYS A 97 5.63 -5.41 -19.18
N LYS A 98 4.50 -5.26 -19.89
CA LYS A 98 4.26 -5.96 -21.17
C LYS A 98 5.23 -5.53 -22.27
N ALA A 99 5.67 -4.28 -22.29
CA ALA A 99 6.63 -3.78 -23.28
C ALA A 99 8.08 -4.24 -23.06
N LYS A 100 8.44 -4.72 -21.86
CA LYS A 100 9.80 -5.18 -21.53
C LYS A 100 10.01 -6.69 -21.68
N GLY A 101 8.98 -7.46 -22.03
CA GLY A 101 9.04 -8.93 -22.09
C GLY A 101 9.23 -9.55 -23.48
N ASN A 102 9.39 -8.74 -24.54
CA ASN A 102 9.38 -9.23 -25.93
C ASN A 102 10.73 -9.09 -26.66
N GLY A 103 11.86 -9.19 -25.97
CA GLY A 103 13.17 -9.00 -26.61
C GLY A 103 14.30 -9.75 -25.93
N GLU A 104 14.25 -11.09 -25.92
CA GLU A 104 15.43 -11.97 -25.86
C GLU A 104 14.99 -13.42 -26.07
N ALA A 105 14.83 -13.79 -27.34
CA ALA A 105 14.88 -15.17 -27.82
C ALA A 105 15.31 -15.06 -29.29
N ASP A 106 16.61 -15.25 -29.53
CA ASP A 106 17.27 -15.94 -30.67
C ASP A 106 18.64 -15.30 -30.97
N SER A 107 19.72 -15.91 -30.45
CA SER A 107 21.09 -16.02 -30.98
C SER A 107 21.99 -16.68 -29.93
#